data_AF-A0A4V6ML04-F1
#
_entry.id   AF-A0A4V6ML04-F1
#
_cell.length_a   1.000
_cell.length_b   1.000
_cell.length_c   1.000
_cell.angle_alpha   90.00
_cell.angle_beta   90.00
_cell.angle_gamma   90.00
#
_symmetry.space_group_name_H-M   'P 1'
#
loop_
_entity.id
_entity.type
_entity.pdbx_description
1 polymer ?
#
loop_
_entity_poly.entity_id
_entity_poly.type
_entity_poly.pdbx_seq_one_letter_code
_entity_poly.pdbx_strand_id
1 'polypeptide(L)'
;MNRLLLIVVLLPLAGWGGCSRVVKPTIPDTVYVKVEVPAQLPASLTAPCPPVRATTRTVEAVVSAYNTNLPRQADCDSRMGEIRKLTAPALEASP
;
A
#
# COMPACT_ATOMS: atom_id res chain seq x y z
N MET A 1 -74.74 9.49 -10.55
CA MET A 1 -73.86 9.55 -9.36
C MET A 1 -72.86 8.39 -9.21
N ASN A 2 -73.07 7.21 -9.81
CA ASN A 2 -72.16 6.06 -9.58
C ASN A 2 -70.85 6.04 -10.38
N ARG A 3 -70.72 6.79 -11.49
CA ARG A 3 -69.51 6.76 -12.33
C ARG A 3 -68.34 7.54 -11.74
N LEU A 4 -68.62 8.62 -11.00
CA LEU A 4 -67.62 9.44 -10.30
C LEU A 4 -67.00 8.69 -9.12
N LEU A 5 -67.80 7.85 -8.45
CA LEU A 5 -67.36 7.04 -7.32
C LEU A 5 -66.36 5.94 -7.74
N LEU A 6 -66.56 5.34 -8.92
CA LEU A 6 -65.62 4.36 -9.47
C LEU A 6 -64.26 4.98 -9.84
N ILE A 7 -64.23 6.22 -10.32
CA ILE A 7 -62.98 6.91 -10.68
C ILE A 7 -62.15 7.23 -9.42
N VAL A 8 -62.81 7.66 -8.33
CA VAL A 8 -62.17 7.94 -7.03
C VAL A 8 -61.61 6.67 -6.38
N VAL A 9 -62.28 5.52 -6.56
CA VAL A 9 -61.82 4.23 -6.04
C VAL A 9 -60.68 3.63 -6.88
N LEU A 10 -60.58 3.98 -8.18
CA LEU A 10 -59.51 3.51 -9.08
C LEU A 10 -58.26 4.40 -9.07
N LEU A 11 -58.38 5.67 -8.65
CA LEU A 11 -57.27 6.61 -8.44
C LEU A 11 -56.12 6.08 -7.55
N PRO A 12 -56.33 5.37 -6.43
CA PRO A 12 -55.23 4.81 -5.63
C PRO A 12 -54.57 3.58 -6.27
N LEU A 13 -55.24 2.90 -7.21
CA LEU A 13 -54.70 1.73 -7.94
C LEU A 13 -53.85 2.17 -9.15
N ALA A 14 -54.18 3.32 -9.74
CA ALA A 14 -53.42 3.94 -10.83
C ALA A 14 -52.28 4.83 -10.30
N GLY A 15 -51.34 4.21 -9.57
CA GLY A 15 -49.97 4.71 -9.52
C GLY A 15 -49.74 6.09 -8.90
N TRP A 16 -49.95 6.22 -7.58
CA TRP A 16 -49.24 7.24 -6.79
C TRP A 16 -48.62 6.66 -5.50
N GLY A 17 -48.25 5.38 -5.52
CA GLY A 17 -47.40 4.74 -4.50
C GLY A 17 -45.92 4.88 -4.83
N GLY A 18 -45.49 6.07 -5.24
CA GLY A 18 -44.09 6.39 -5.51
C GLY A 18 -43.29 6.37 -4.20
N CYS A 19 -42.81 5.20 -3.80
CA CYS A 19 -41.82 5.06 -2.74
C CYS A 19 -40.68 4.15 -3.20
N SER A 20 -40.18 4.35 -4.43
CA SER A 20 -38.76 4.15 -4.66
C SER A 20 -38.05 5.25 -3.87
N ARG A 21 -37.91 5.02 -2.56
CA ARG A 21 -37.10 5.88 -1.72
C ARG A 21 -35.71 5.78 -2.32
N VAL A 22 -35.24 6.89 -2.90
CA VAL A 22 -33.83 7.07 -3.19
C VAL A 22 -33.15 7.10 -1.82
N VAL A 23 -32.89 5.91 -1.27
CA VAL A 23 -32.04 5.74 -0.09
C VAL A 23 -30.65 6.02 -0.62
N LYS A 24 -30.25 7.30 -0.56
CA LYS A 24 -28.87 7.68 -0.81
C LYS A 24 -28.04 6.81 0.14
N PRO A 25 -27.10 5.98 -0.37
CA PRO A 25 -26.22 5.22 0.51
C PRO A 25 -25.61 6.20 1.50
N THR A 26 -25.77 5.93 2.79
CA THR A 26 -25.15 6.76 3.82
C THR A 26 -23.65 6.56 3.66
N ILE A 27 -22.99 7.56 3.07
CA ILE A 27 -21.54 7.56 2.96
C ILE A 27 -21.03 7.69 4.39
N PRO A 28 -20.24 6.74 4.89
CA PRO A 28 -19.70 6.84 6.23
C PRO A 28 -18.78 8.07 6.30
N ASP A 29 -19.00 8.93 7.30
CA ASP A 29 -18.16 10.11 7.53
C ASP A 29 -16.71 9.74 7.84
N THR A 30 -16.48 8.50 8.31
CA THR A 30 -15.14 7.97 8.63
C THR A 30 -14.95 6.56 8.09
N VAL A 31 -13.89 6.36 7.30
CA VAL A 31 -13.45 5.05 6.80
C VAL A 31 -12.12 4.71 7.45
N TYR A 32 -12.10 3.64 8.25
CA TYR A 32 -10.87 3.13 8.83
C TYR A 32 -10.17 2.23 7.82
N VAL A 33 -9.05 2.71 7.29
CA VAL A 33 -8.17 1.94 6.41
C VAL A 33 -7.04 1.38 7.26
N LYS A 34 -6.77 0.08 7.14
CA LYS A 34 -5.57 -0.50 7.73
C LYS A 34 -4.37 0.05 6.98
N VAL A 35 -3.56 0.85 7.67
CA VAL A 35 -2.27 1.31 7.16
C VAL A 35 -1.23 0.32 7.66
N GLU A 36 -0.54 -0.34 6.74
CA GLU A 36 0.62 -1.16 7.09
C GLU A 36 1.72 -0.24 7.60
N VAL A 37 2.09 -0.39 8.87
CA VAL A 37 3.21 0.35 9.46
C VAL A 37 4.49 -0.38 9.04
N PRO A 38 5.43 0.29 8.34
CA PRO A 38 6.67 -0.35 7.94
C PRO A 38 7.42 -0.83 9.18
N ALA A 39 7.87 -2.08 9.16
CA ALA A 39 8.66 -2.65 10.24
C ALA A 39 9.92 -1.81 10.48
N GLN A 40 10.15 -1.43 11.73
CA GLN A 40 11.35 -0.68 12.10
C GLN A 40 12.56 -1.62 12.00
N LEU A 41 13.44 -1.37 11.04
CA LEU A 41 14.68 -2.11 10.89
C LEU A 41 15.75 -1.57 11.83
N PRO A 42 16.62 -2.45 12.37
CA PRO A 42 17.71 -2.01 13.24
C PRO A 42 18.68 -1.10 12.45
N ALA A 43 19.13 -0.02 13.11
CA ALA A 43 19.97 1.01 12.50
C ALA A 43 21.31 0.47 11.93
N SER A 44 21.82 -0.62 12.51
CA SER A 44 23.01 -1.31 12.00
C SER A 44 22.78 -1.91 10.62
N LEU A 45 21.56 -2.32 10.27
CA LEU A 45 21.24 -2.89 8.96
C LEU A 45 20.94 -1.83 7.92
N THR A 46 20.48 -0.65 8.32
CA THR A 46 20.11 0.45 7.40
C THR A 46 21.19 1.52 7.22
N ALA A 47 22.32 1.42 7.92
CA ALA A 47 23.45 2.33 7.77
C ALA A 47 23.91 2.47 6.29
N PRO A 48 24.17 3.69 5.80
CA PRO A 48 24.54 3.91 4.40
C PRO A 48 25.89 3.28 4.06
N CYS A 49 26.04 2.88 2.80
CA CYS A 49 27.25 2.28 2.24
C CYS A 49 28.00 3.32 1.38
N PRO A 50 28.91 4.14 1.94
CA PRO A 50 29.55 5.20 1.18
C PRO A 50 30.54 4.63 0.14
N PRO A 51 30.40 4.96 -1.15
CA PRO A 51 31.31 4.50 -2.18
C PRO A 51 32.61 5.30 -2.19
N VAL A 52 33.76 4.63 -2.27
CA VAL A 52 35.05 5.27 -2.57
C VAL A 52 35.17 5.44 -4.07
N ARG A 53 35.35 6.68 -4.54
CA ARG A 53 35.52 6.99 -5.96
C ARG A 53 36.99 7.24 -6.28
N ALA A 54 37.38 6.92 -7.51
CA ALA A 54 38.70 7.27 -8.01
C ALA A 54 38.85 8.80 -8.05
N THR A 55 39.95 9.31 -7.49
CA THR A 55 40.26 10.75 -7.46
C THR A 55 40.76 11.25 -8.82
N THR A 56 41.34 10.36 -9.63
CA THR A 56 41.89 10.66 -10.96
C THR A 56 41.41 9.65 -11.99
N ARG A 57 41.36 10.05 -13.26
CA ARG A 57 40.97 9.19 -14.40
C ARG A 57 42.14 8.35 -14.90
N THR A 58 42.82 7.65 -13.99
CA THR A 58 43.90 6.71 -14.31
C THR A 58 43.47 5.29 -13.97
N VAL A 59 43.99 4.30 -14.69
CA VAL A 59 43.62 2.89 -14.50
C VAL A 59 43.94 2.46 -13.07
N GLU A 60 45.09 2.88 -12.56
CA GLU A 60 45.57 2.55 -11.21
C GLU A 60 44.66 3.12 -10.13
N ALA A 61 44.20 4.37 -10.30
CA ALA A 61 43.27 5.00 -9.35
C ALA A 61 41.88 4.35 -9.40
N VAL A 62 41.42 3.90 -10.58
CA VAL A 62 40.16 3.17 -10.72
C VAL A 62 40.25 1.80 -10.07
N VAL A 63 41.32 1.04 -10.31
CA VAL A 63 41.52 -0.30 -9.72
C VAL A 63 41.69 -0.20 -8.20
N SER A 64 42.44 0.78 -7.71
CA SER A 64 42.60 1.04 -6.28
C SER A 64 41.27 1.37 -5.60
N ALA A 65 40.48 2.29 -6.18
CA ALA A 65 39.16 2.62 -5.67
C ALA A 65 38.21 1.41 -5.70
N TYR A 66 38.23 0.63 -6.78
CA TYR A 66 37.43 -0.60 -6.91
C TYR A 66 37.77 -1.63 -5.83
N ASN A 67 39.05 -1.98 -5.68
CA ASN A 67 39.51 -2.95 -4.68
C ASN A 67 39.17 -2.51 -3.25
N THR A 68 39.20 -1.21 -2.99
CA THR A 68 38.83 -0.62 -1.69
C THR A 68 37.32 -0.74 -1.41
N ASN A 69 36.48 -0.87 -2.42
CA ASN A 69 35.04 -1.02 -2.27
C ASN A 69 34.58 -2.46 -2.09
N LEU A 70 35.32 -3.46 -2.58
CA LEU A 70 34.95 -4.88 -2.48
C LEU A 70 34.53 -5.32 -1.06
N PRO A 71 35.32 -5.07 0.02
CA PRO A 71 34.92 -5.50 1.36
C PRO A 71 33.69 -4.75 1.88
N ARG A 72 33.54 -3.46 1.52
CA ARG A 72 32.36 -2.68 1.90
C ARG A 72 31.11 -3.15 1.17
N GLN A 73 31.25 -3.52 -0.10
CA GLN A 73 30.15 -4.06 -0.88
C GLN A 73 29.68 -5.41 -0.31
N ALA A 74 30.61 -6.29 0.07
CA ALA A 74 30.28 -7.56 0.71
C ALA A 74 29.52 -7.37 2.05
N ASP A 75 29.93 -6.43 2.89
CA ASP A 75 29.21 -6.09 4.14
C ASP A 75 27.78 -5.60 3.85
N CYS A 76 27.64 -4.70 2.87
CA CYS A 76 26.33 -4.16 2.49
C CYS A 76 25.40 -5.23 1.90
N ASP A 77 25.92 -6.11 1.06
CA ASP A 77 25.15 -7.22 0.51
C ASP A 77 24.71 -8.20 1.62
N SER A 78 25.57 -8.45 2.60
CA SER A 78 25.24 -9.27 3.78
C SER A 78 24.09 -8.66 4.58
N ARG A 79 24.18 -7.36 4.91
CA ARG A 79 23.14 -6.64 5.67
C ARG A 79 21.82 -6.58 4.91
N MET A 80 21.86 -6.39 3.59
CA MET A 80 20.66 -6.48 2.74
C MET A 80 20.04 -7.88 2.75
N GLY A 81 20.86 -8.92 2.81
CA GLY A 81 20.40 -10.30 3.00
C GLY A 81 19.68 -10.51 4.33
N GLU A 82 20.20 -9.94 5.42
CA GLU A 82 19.55 -9.99 6.74
C GLU A 82 18.22 -9.25 6.78
N ILE A 83 18.16 -8.05 6.17
CA ILE A 83 16.92 -7.28 6.00
C ILE A 83 15.84 -8.13 5.32
N ARG A 84 16.18 -8.82 4.22
CA ARG A 84 15.24 -9.68 3.47
C ARG A 84 14.70 -10.83 4.31
N LYS A 85 15.51 -11.41 5.21
CA LYS A 85 15.04 -12.46 6.14
C LYS A 85 14.05 -11.93 7.16
N LEU A 86 14.24 -10.69 7.63
CA LEU A 86 13.35 -10.03 8.58
C LEU A 86 12.03 -9.54 7.94
N THR A 87 12.03 -9.31 6.62
CA THR A 87 10.85 -8.84 5.86
C THR A 87 10.16 -9.93 5.05
N ALA A 88 10.68 -11.16 5.07
CA ALA A 88 9.99 -12.29 4.45
C ALA A 88 8.62 -12.46 5.11
N PRO A 89 7.52 -12.44 4.34
CA PRO A 89 6.19 -12.62 4.92
C PRO A 89 6.13 -13.97 5.62
N ALA A 90 5.53 -14.01 6.82
CA ALA A 90 5.14 -15.23 7.50
C ALA A 90 4.06 -15.95 6.68
N LEU A 91 4.47 -16.64 5.61
CA LEU A 91 3.59 -17.39 4.72
C LEU A 91 3.15 -18.75 5.32
N GLU A 92 3.55 -19.07 6.56
CA GLU A 92 3.35 -20.39 7.18
C GLU A 92 2.65 -20.37 8.55
N ALA A 93 1.91 -19.31 8.88
CA ALA A 93 1.13 -19.29 10.12
C ALA A 93 -0.30 -18.81 9.89
N SER A 94 -1.05 -19.55 9.09
CA SER A 94 -2.52 -19.52 9.14
C SER A 94 -3.01 -20.96 9.32
N PRO A 95 -3.86 -21.24 10.33
CA PRO A 95 -4.36 -22.59 10.64
C PRO A 95 -5.26 -23.16 9.54
#